data_AF-A0AAJ6TGR7-F1
#
_entry.id   AF-A0AAJ6TGR7-F1
#
_cell.length_a   1.000
_cell.length_b   1.000
_cell.length_c   1.000
_cell.angle_alpha   90.00
_cell.angle_beta   90.00
_cell.angle_gamma   90.00
#
_symmetry.space_group_name_H-M   'P 1'
#
loop_
_entity.id
_entity.type
_entity.pdbx_description
1 polymer ?
#
loop_
_entity_poly.entity_id
_entity_poly.type
_entity_poly.pdbx_seq_one_letter_code
_entity_poly.pdbx_strand_id
1 'polypeptide(L)'
;MTTFSKILGKTDTSKTLSVPKKYLKSLPSFKGGHAVEFQAIDESGFVWTFQCSIRKKGHPKPVLSKGWRAFVRNKKLKVGDKIKFSLNQTAATPFYTVQAEKEVKIFGAIFGYSPIIATFP
;
A
#
# COMPACT_ATOMS: atom_id res chain seq x y z
N MET A 1 15.35 -6.52 -1.12
CA MET A 1 14.10 -5.90 -0.64
C MET A 1 13.33 -5.40 -1.85
N THR A 2 12.11 -5.88 -2.06
CA THR A 2 11.29 -5.44 -3.20
C THR A 2 10.25 -4.45 -2.73
N THR A 3 10.18 -3.30 -3.37
CA THR A 3 9.38 -2.17 -2.88
C THR A 3 8.63 -1.50 -4.03
N PHE A 4 7.44 -0.99 -3.75
CA PHE A 4 6.82 0.01 -4.60
C PHE A 4 6.36 1.20 -3.77
N SER A 5 6.37 2.38 -4.38
CA SER A 5 5.76 3.58 -3.82
C SER A 5 4.80 4.20 -4.83
N LYS A 6 3.83 4.95 -4.32
CA LYS A 6 2.84 5.62 -5.15
C LYS A 6 2.30 6.87 -4.46
N ILE A 7 2.20 7.97 -5.21
CA ILE A 7 1.42 9.15 -4.83
C ILE A 7 -0.06 8.84 -5.05
N LEU A 8 -0.86 9.00 -4.01
CA LEU A 8 -2.27 8.61 -4.00
C LEU A 8 -3.11 9.58 -4.84
N GLY A 9 -3.80 9.03 -5.84
CA GLY A 9 -4.80 9.75 -6.61
C GLY A 9 -6.20 9.65 -5.99
N LYS A 10 -7.18 10.31 -6.63
CA LYS A 10 -8.60 10.31 -6.19
C LYS A 10 -9.17 8.90 -6.01
N THR A 11 -8.90 7.99 -6.94
CA THR A 11 -9.39 6.61 -6.87
C THR A 11 -8.70 5.81 -5.75
N ASP A 12 -7.43 6.09 -5.50
CA ASP A 12 -6.68 5.42 -4.45
C ASP A 12 -7.23 5.81 -3.08
N THR A 13 -7.57 7.08 -2.84
CA THR A 13 -8.12 7.49 -1.54
C THR A 13 -9.60 7.13 -1.35
N SER A 14 -10.39 7.04 -2.42
CA SER A 14 -11.83 6.79 -2.31
C SER A 14 -12.23 5.32 -2.40
N LYS A 15 -11.51 4.50 -3.17
CA LYS A 15 -11.95 3.14 -3.56
C LYS A 15 -10.87 2.08 -3.39
N THR A 16 -9.80 2.14 -4.17
CA THR A 16 -8.83 1.03 -4.32
C THR A 16 -7.45 1.55 -4.68
N LEU A 17 -6.39 0.97 -4.11
CA LEU A 17 -5.02 1.26 -4.53
C LEU A 17 -4.68 0.47 -5.78
N SER A 18 -4.31 1.15 -6.87
CA SER A 18 -3.71 0.42 -8.01
C SER A 18 -2.27 0.03 -7.70
N VAL A 19 -1.96 -1.26 -7.83
CA VAL A 19 -0.62 -1.81 -7.59
C VAL A 19 0.18 -1.82 -8.89
N PRO A 20 1.47 -1.46 -8.90
CA PRO A 20 2.30 -1.61 -10.09
C PRO A 20 2.44 -3.09 -10.49
N LYS A 21 2.28 -3.40 -11.79
CA LYS A 21 2.36 -4.78 -12.29
C LYS A 21 3.68 -5.46 -11.92
N LYS A 22 4.79 -4.70 -11.91
CA LYS A 22 6.11 -5.20 -11.53
C LYS A 22 6.13 -5.77 -10.10
N TYR A 23 5.28 -5.24 -9.21
CA TYR A 23 5.17 -5.70 -7.82
C TYR A 23 4.29 -6.96 -7.67
N LEU A 24 3.53 -7.38 -8.70
CA LEU A 24 2.73 -8.60 -8.63
C LEU A 24 3.56 -9.84 -8.31
N LYS A 25 4.79 -9.91 -8.82
CA LYS A 25 5.73 -11.01 -8.56
C LYS A 25 6.15 -11.08 -7.09
N SER A 26 5.93 -10.02 -6.33
CA SER A 26 6.22 -9.94 -4.90
C SER A 26 5.01 -10.24 -4.03
N LEU A 27 3.82 -10.43 -4.59
CA LEU A 27 2.65 -10.84 -3.82
C LEU A 27 2.62 -12.35 -3.65
N PRO A 28 1.87 -12.88 -2.66
CA PRO A 28 1.69 -14.32 -2.54
C PRO A 28 1.00 -14.89 -3.79
N SER A 29 1.22 -16.17 -4.05
CA SER A 29 0.60 -16.86 -5.18
C SER A 29 -0.93 -16.79 -5.11
N PHE A 30 -1.55 -16.48 -6.24
CA PHE A 30 -3.01 -16.44 -6.38
C PHE A 30 -3.63 -17.84 -6.45
N LYS A 31 -2.83 -18.92 -6.47
CA LYS A 31 -3.27 -20.34 -6.50
C LYS A 31 -4.36 -20.63 -7.56
N GLY A 32 -4.22 -20.05 -8.76
CA GLY A 32 -5.20 -20.20 -9.84
C GLY A 32 -6.44 -19.30 -9.72
N GLY A 33 -6.62 -18.60 -8.61
CA GLY A 33 -7.65 -17.58 -8.42
C GLY A 33 -7.26 -16.21 -8.96
N HIS A 34 -8.10 -15.21 -8.65
CA HIS A 34 -7.91 -13.81 -9.06
C HIS A 34 -7.77 -12.84 -7.89
N ALA A 35 -7.76 -13.35 -6.66
CA ALA A 35 -7.52 -12.56 -5.47
C ALA A 35 -6.62 -13.32 -4.48
N VAL A 36 -5.83 -12.58 -3.72
CA VAL A 36 -4.96 -13.11 -2.66
C VAL A 36 -4.95 -12.13 -1.49
N GLU A 37 -5.01 -12.66 -0.27
CA GLU A 37 -4.85 -11.87 0.95
C GLU A 37 -3.40 -11.95 1.45
N PHE A 38 -2.91 -10.85 1.99
CA PHE A 38 -1.60 -10.78 2.63
C PHE A 38 -1.63 -9.77 3.78
N GLN A 39 -0.76 -9.98 4.76
CA GLN A 39 -0.61 -9.10 5.90
C GLN A 39 0.61 -8.19 5.72
N ALA A 40 0.47 -6.93 6.09
CA ALA A 40 1.57 -5.97 6.14
C ALA A 40 1.57 -5.20 7.45
N ILE A 41 2.75 -5.02 8.01
CA ILE A 41 2.97 -4.32 9.28
C ILE A 41 3.19 -2.83 8.97
N ASP A 42 2.49 -1.95 9.67
CA ASP A 42 2.70 -0.52 9.53
C ASP A 42 3.79 0.04 10.47
N GLU A 43 4.07 1.34 10.36
CA GLU A 43 5.04 2.05 11.21
C GLU A 43 4.78 1.94 12.72
N SER A 44 3.56 1.61 13.15
CA SER A 44 3.16 1.45 14.55
C SER A 44 3.24 0.02 15.04
N GLY A 45 3.64 -0.92 14.16
CA GLY A 45 3.59 -2.35 14.44
C GLY A 45 2.21 -2.97 14.24
N PHE A 46 1.20 -2.20 13.83
CA PHE A 46 -0.14 -2.72 13.59
C PHE A 46 -0.18 -3.56 12.31
N VAL A 47 -0.83 -4.72 12.38
CA VAL A 47 -0.94 -5.66 11.26
C VAL A 47 -2.21 -5.38 10.45
N TRP A 48 -2.02 -4.97 9.20
CA TRP A 48 -3.10 -4.78 8.24
C TRP A 48 -3.25 -5.97 7.32
N THR A 49 -4.48 -6.49 7.17
CA THR A 49 -4.79 -7.50 6.15
C THR A 49 -5.34 -6.82 4.90
N PHE A 50 -4.66 -7.01 3.77
CA PHE A 50 -5.06 -6.49 2.47
C PHE A 50 -5.43 -7.63 1.52
N GLN A 51 -6.40 -7.38 0.65
CA GLN A 51 -6.66 -8.25 -0.49
C GLN A 51 -6.21 -7.56 -1.77
N CYS A 52 -5.30 -8.21 -2.51
CA CYS A 52 -5.00 -7.84 -3.89
C CYS A 52 -5.85 -8.67 -4.83
N SER A 53 -6.48 -8.04 -5.81
CA SER A 53 -7.22 -8.72 -6.88
C SER A 53 -6.75 -8.29 -8.26
N ILE A 54 -6.76 -9.20 -9.22
CA ILE A 54 -6.49 -8.96 -10.63
C ILE A 54 -7.77 -9.12 -11.46
N ARG A 55 -7.82 -8.46 -12.62
CA ARG A 55 -8.94 -8.63 -13.57
C ARG A 55 -9.02 -10.08 -14.04
N LYS A 56 -10.26 -10.60 -14.14
CA LYS A 56 -10.55 -11.94 -14.67
C LYS A 56 -10.33 -12.06 -16.19
N LYS A 57 -10.51 -10.96 -16.92
CA LYS A 57 -10.38 -10.88 -18.38
C LYS A 57 -9.49 -9.72 -18.80
N GLY A 58 -8.73 -9.94 -19.88
CA GLY A 58 -7.85 -8.94 -20.48
C GLY A 58 -6.62 -8.61 -19.62
N HIS A 59 -6.08 -7.41 -19.81
CA HIS A 59 -4.85 -6.99 -19.15
C HIS A 59 -4.95 -7.05 -17.60
N PRO A 60 -4.03 -7.76 -16.89
CA PRO A 60 -4.03 -7.81 -15.43
C PRO A 60 -3.91 -6.43 -14.79
N LYS A 61 -4.96 -5.97 -14.11
CA LYS A 61 -4.93 -4.71 -13.34
C LYS A 61 -5.03 -5.04 -11.84
N PRO A 62 -3.88 -5.16 -11.15
CA PRO A 62 -3.91 -5.47 -9.73
C PRO A 62 -4.36 -4.26 -8.91
N VAL A 63 -5.26 -4.51 -7.96
CA VAL A 63 -5.77 -3.49 -7.05
C VAL A 63 -5.89 -4.04 -5.63
N LEU A 64 -5.56 -3.20 -4.63
CA LEU A 64 -5.93 -3.46 -3.24
C LEU A 64 -7.33 -2.90 -2.98
N SER A 65 -8.25 -3.77 -2.60
CA SER A 65 -9.66 -3.42 -2.36
C SER A 65 -10.01 -3.59 -0.88
N LYS A 66 -10.07 -4.84 -0.39
CA LYS A 66 -10.34 -5.16 1.01
C LYS A 66 -9.15 -4.74 1.88
N GLY A 67 -9.45 -4.21 3.08
CA GLY A 67 -8.46 -3.63 4.01
C GLY A 67 -7.99 -2.22 3.62
N TRP A 68 -7.86 -1.92 2.33
CA TRP A 68 -7.31 -0.66 1.85
C TRP A 68 -8.12 0.58 2.30
N ARG A 69 -9.44 0.59 2.12
CA ARG A 69 -10.28 1.73 2.54
C ARG A 69 -10.24 1.96 4.05
N ALA A 70 -10.12 0.89 4.84
CA ALA A 70 -9.99 1.00 6.29
C ALA A 70 -8.65 1.64 6.67
N PHE A 71 -7.56 1.20 6.03
CA PHE A 71 -6.24 1.78 6.18
C PHE A 71 -6.21 3.27 5.84
N VAL A 72 -6.77 3.67 4.69
CA VAL A 72 -6.87 5.08 4.27
C VAL A 72 -7.59 5.93 5.31
N ARG A 73 -8.72 5.46 5.85
CA ARG A 73 -9.47 6.20 6.88
C ARG A 73 -8.69 6.32 8.18
N ASN A 74 -8.08 5.22 8.63
CA ASN A 74 -7.31 5.19 9.88
C ASN A 74 -6.10 6.14 9.82
N LYS A 75 -5.33 6.08 8.72
CA LYS A 75 -4.15 6.93 8.49
C LYS A 75 -4.51 8.33 7.95
N LYS A 76 -5.81 8.66 7.85
CA LYS A 76 -6.37 9.92 7.33
C LYS A 76 -5.74 10.33 6.00
N LEU A 77 -5.53 9.39 5.08
CA LEU A 77 -4.80 9.64 3.83
C LEU A 77 -5.63 10.47 2.86
N LYS A 78 -4.97 11.43 2.20
CA LYS A 78 -5.57 12.32 1.20
C LYS A 78 -4.85 12.24 -0.14
N VAL A 79 -5.46 12.82 -1.17
CA VAL A 79 -4.85 12.91 -2.50
C VAL A 79 -3.55 13.70 -2.36
N GLY A 80 -2.48 13.19 -2.96
CA GLY A 80 -1.13 13.75 -2.82
C GLY A 80 -0.28 13.05 -1.76
N ASP A 81 -0.85 12.39 -0.76
CA ASP A 81 -0.06 11.57 0.19
C ASP A 81 0.63 10.41 -0.55
N LYS A 82 1.73 9.90 -0.02
CA LYS A 82 2.47 8.77 -0.61
C LYS A 82 2.29 7.52 0.24
N ILE A 83 2.17 6.38 -0.44
CA ILE A 83 2.21 5.06 0.17
C ILE A 83 3.45 4.30 -0.31
N LYS A 84 4.05 3.52 0.58
CA LYS A 84 5.16 2.63 0.27
C LYS A 84 4.87 1.24 0.83
N PHE A 85 4.95 0.22 -0.02
CA PHE A 85 4.88 -1.17 0.38
C PHE A 85 6.21 -1.84 0.11
N SER A 86 6.68 -2.64 1.06
CA SER A 86 7.94 -3.37 0.94
C SER A 86 7.76 -4.83 1.30
N LEU A 87 8.51 -5.70 0.64
CA LEU A 87 8.66 -7.11 1.00
C LEU A 87 10.12 -7.36 1.39
N ASN A 88 10.31 -7.81 2.63
CA ASN A 88 11.60 -8.22 3.17
C ASN A 88 11.76 -9.73 3.03
N GLN A 89 12.44 -10.18 1.97
CA GLN A 89 12.71 -11.60 1.72
C GLN A 89 13.98 -12.12 2.41
N THR A 90 14.83 -11.22 2.91
CA THR A 90 16.12 -11.56 3.54
C THR A 90 15.97 -11.97 5.01
N ALA A 91 14.78 -11.81 5.58
CA ALA A 91 14.48 -12.28 6.93
C ALA A 91 14.25 -13.80 6.93
N ALA A 92 14.46 -14.44 8.10
CA ALA A 92 14.15 -15.87 8.29
C ALA A 92 12.69 -16.20 7.91
N THR A 93 11.79 -15.23 8.05
CA THR A 93 10.41 -15.32 7.57
C THR A 93 10.10 -14.08 6.74
N PRO A 94 9.75 -14.20 5.45
CA PRO A 94 9.38 -13.06 4.63
C PRO A 94 8.15 -12.34 5.18
N PHE A 95 8.23 -11.00 5.27
CA PHE A 95 7.11 -10.19 5.74
C PHE A 95 6.96 -8.90 4.93
N TYR A 96 5.73 -8.39 4.88
CA TYR A 96 5.42 -7.13 4.21
C TYR A 96 5.37 -5.99 5.21
N THR A 97 5.76 -4.80 4.76
CA THR A 97 5.53 -3.54 5.48
C THR A 97 4.75 -2.57 4.62
N VAL A 98 3.99 -1.70 5.27
CA VAL A 98 3.27 -0.59 4.65
C VAL A 98 3.61 0.70 5.40
N GLN A 99 3.98 1.75 4.69
CA GLN A 99 4.32 3.03 5.29
C GLN A 99 3.60 4.14 4.55
N ALA A 100 2.89 4.97 5.30
CA ALA A 100 2.25 6.17 4.79
C ALA A 100 3.13 7.41 5.03
N GLU A 101 3.20 8.29 4.03
CA GLU A 101 3.91 9.57 4.11
C GLU A 101 2.95 10.71 3.71
N LYS A 102 2.88 11.76 4.53
CA LYS A 102 2.09 12.97 4.25
C LYS A 102 2.81 13.88 3.29
N GLU A 103 2.08 14.41 2.31
CA GLU A 103 2.57 15.48 1.45
C GLU A 103 2.83 16.75 2.28
N VAL A 104 4.05 17.26 2.23
CA VAL A 104 4.46 18.51 2.89
C VAL A 104 4.53 19.62 1.86
N LYS A 105 3.79 20.70 2.09
CA LYS A 105 3.80 21.89 1.25
C LYS A 105 4.33 23.10 2.02
N ILE A 106 5.20 23.86 1.37
CA ILE A 106 5.72 25.13 1.86
C ILE A 106 5.41 26.18 0.79
N PHE A 107 4.65 27.22 1.15
CA PHE A 107 4.19 28.26 0.22
C PHE A 107 3.52 27.73 -1.05
N GLY A 108 2.71 26.67 -0.93
CA GLY A 108 2.00 26.06 -2.07
C GLY A 108 2.85 25.12 -2.94
N ALA A 109 4.17 25.13 -2.80
CA ALA A 109 5.07 24.19 -3.45
C ALA A 109 5.22 22.89 -2.65
N ILE A 110 5.31 21.75 -3.33
CA ILE A 110 5.60 20.46 -2.69
C ILE A 110 7.06 20.48 -2.24
N PHE A 111 7.27 20.47 -0.93
CA PHE A 111 8.60 20.44 -0.33
C PHE A 111 9.11 19.01 -0.15
N GLY A 112 8.20 18.07 0.13
CA GLY A 112 8.57 16.68 0.31
C GLY A 112 7.45 15.83 0.91
N TYR A 113 7.86 14.72 1.52
CA TYR A 113 6.97 13.74 2.12
C TYR A 113 7.51 13.35 3.50
N SER A 114 6.64 13.37 4.52
CA SER A 114 7.01 13.02 5.89
C SER A 114 6.30 11.74 6.33
N PRO A 115 7.01 10.71 6.84
CA PRO A 115 6.38 9.54 7.44
C PRO A 115 5.32 9.91 8.46
N ILE A 116 4.19 9.20 8.45
CA ILE A 116 3.32 9.20 9.62
C ILE A 116 4.11 8.49 10.72
N ILE A 117 4.36 9.19 11.83
CA ILE A 117 5.00 8.60 13.01
C ILE A 117 3.88 8.12 13.91
N ALA A 118 4.04 6.93 14.49
CA ALA A 118 3.16 6.49 15.56
C ALA A 118 3.28 7.49 16.72
N THR A 119 2.22 8.26 16.98
CA THR A 119 2.10 8.97 18.26
C THR A 119 1.81 7.91 19.30
N PHE A 120 2.85 7.45 19.99
CA PHE A 120 2.67 6.71 21.23
C PHE A 120 1.97 7.64 22.24
N PRO A 121 0.88 7.20 22.89
CA PRO A 121 0.34 7.90 24.05
C PRO A 121 1.32 7.88 25.24
#